data_AF-A0A833VKA5-F1
#
_entry.id   AF-A0A833VKA5-F1
#
_cell.length_a   1.000
_cell.length_b   1.000
_cell.length_c   1.000
_cell.angle_alpha   90.00
_cell.angle_beta   90.00
_cell.angle_gamma   90.00
#
_symmetry.space_group_name_H-M   'P 1'
#
loop_
_entity.id
_entity.type
_entity.pdbx_description
1 polymer ?
#
loop_
_entity_poly.entity_id
_entity_poly.type
_entity_poly.pdbx_seq_one_letter_code
_entity_poly.pdbx_strand_id
1 'polypeptide(L)'
;METPKDLRKLTIKSLDIPRLLQFFKGTKNLRTLQLEVSPILSWFESYSIFSVGDILDTFGSIDELILGPVAWYLWRRAFPPCLNIANRMCSRRITVKLPPENFNDIALVSNVLKMCARSCEVHLIFYSDVAEMEKEEIITKLLTLSLVSDGRGVLLKN
;
A
#
# COMPACT_ATOMS: atom_id res chain seq x y z
N MET A 1 1.23 -22.41 18.29
CA MET A 1 0.11 -22.19 17.33
C MET A 1 0.66 -22.40 15.95
N GLU A 2 0.10 -23.35 15.20
CA GLU A 2 0.49 -23.58 13.80
C GLU A 2 -0.15 -22.50 12.92
N THR A 3 0.64 -21.87 12.05
CA THR A 3 0.12 -20.94 11.04
C THR A 3 -0.68 -21.71 9.98
N PRO A 4 -1.84 -21.20 9.54
CA PRO A 4 -2.68 -21.88 8.57
C PRO A 4 -1.94 -22.05 7.23
N LYS A 5 -1.65 -23.30 6.86
CA LYS A 5 -0.84 -23.64 5.67
C LYS A 5 -1.49 -23.23 4.34
N ASP A 6 -2.80 -22.99 4.31
CA ASP A 6 -3.57 -22.66 3.10
C ASP A 6 -4.17 -21.24 3.09
N LEU A 7 -3.66 -20.34 3.92
CA LEU A 7 -4.15 -18.96 3.96
C LEU A 7 -3.80 -18.21 2.66
N ARG A 8 -4.79 -17.98 1.81
CA ARG A 8 -4.64 -17.24 0.54
C ARG A 8 -4.95 -15.75 0.64
N LYS A 9 -5.83 -15.36 1.57
CA LYS A 9 -6.25 -13.98 1.77
C LYS A 9 -6.22 -13.65 3.25
N LEU A 10 -5.65 -12.48 3.58
CA LEU A 10 -5.57 -11.99 4.95
C LEU A 10 -5.94 -10.51 4.98
N THR A 11 -6.86 -10.16 5.85
CA THR A 11 -7.19 -8.77 6.16
C THR A 11 -6.78 -8.50 7.61
N ILE A 12 -5.84 -7.59 7.82
CA ILE A 12 -5.42 -7.13 9.13
C ILE A 12 -6.10 -5.79 9.40
N LYS A 13 -6.88 -5.73 10.47
CA LYS A 13 -7.48 -4.50 11.01
C LYS A 13 -6.88 -4.23 12.39
N SER A 14 -5.77 -3.50 12.46
CA SER A 14 -5.02 -3.35 13.72
C SER A 14 -4.14 -2.11 13.72
N LEU A 15 -3.82 -1.62 14.92
CA LEU A 15 -2.85 -0.55 15.15
C LEU A 15 -1.42 -1.05 15.26
N ASP A 16 -1.24 -2.33 15.63
CA ASP A 16 0.05 -2.99 15.77
C ASP A 16 0.26 -3.99 14.61
N ILE A 17 0.42 -3.44 13.41
CA ILE A 17 0.70 -4.23 12.19
C ILE A 17 2.00 -5.04 12.34
N PRO A 18 3.13 -4.47 12.81
CA PRO A 18 4.39 -5.20 12.88
C PRO A 18 4.33 -6.47 13.73
N ARG A 19 3.68 -6.42 14.89
CA ARG A 19 3.52 -7.61 15.74
C ARG A 19 2.65 -8.69 15.08
N LEU A 20 1.61 -8.29 14.36
CA LEU A 20 0.78 -9.23 13.61
C LEU A 20 1.54 -9.85 12.43
N LEU A 21 2.37 -9.07 11.72
CA LEU A 21 3.24 -9.62 10.68
C LEU A 21 4.14 -10.71 11.25
N GLN A 22 4.77 -10.48 12.41
CA GLN A 22 5.58 -11.51 13.07
C GLN A 22 4.81 -12.81 13.37
N PHE A 23 3.53 -12.71 13.76
CA PHE A 23 2.69 -13.88 14.01
C PHE A 23 2.48 -14.74 12.76
N PHE A 24 2.40 -14.12 11.58
CA PHE A 24 2.20 -14.81 10.31
C PHE A 24 3.52 -15.22 9.62
N LYS A 25 4.67 -15.02 10.26
CA LYS A 25 5.98 -15.33 9.68
C LYS A 25 6.05 -16.80 9.26
N GLY A 26 6.46 -17.03 8.02
CA GLY A 26 6.54 -18.38 7.43
C GLY A 26 5.27 -18.83 6.69
N THR A 27 4.27 -17.97 6.56
CA THR A 27 3.10 -18.22 5.69
C THR A 27 3.53 -18.13 4.22
N LYS A 28 3.48 -19.24 3.48
CA LYS A 28 4.02 -19.32 2.10
C LYS A 28 3.00 -19.15 0.97
N ASN A 29 1.71 -19.23 1.29
CA ASN A 29 0.64 -19.31 0.28
C ASN A 29 -0.26 -18.06 0.21
N LEU A 30 0.12 -16.99 0.91
CA LEU A 30 -0.67 -15.76 0.91
C LEU A 30 -0.58 -15.08 -0.45
N ARG A 31 -1.74 -14.79 -1.04
CA ARG A 31 -1.87 -14.12 -2.34
C ARG A 31 -2.31 -12.67 -2.19
N THR A 32 -3.26 -12.42 -1.30
CA THR A 32 -3.81 -11.08 -1.06
C THR A 32 -3.61 -10.69 0.40
N LEU A 33 -2.95 -9.57 0.63
CA LEU A 33 -2.85 -8.93 1.94
C LEU A 33 -3.60 -7.60 1.91
N GLN A 34 -4.55 -7.40 2.82
CA GLN A 34 -5.20 -6.12 3.04
C GLN A 34 -4.85 -5.60 4.43
N LEU A 35 -4.34 -4.37 4.49
CA LEU A 35 -4.01 -3.67 5.73
C LEU A 35 -4.96 -2.49 5.89
N GLU A 36 -5.76 -2.51 6.94
CA GLU A 36 -6.63 -1.40 7.35
C GLU A 36 -6.25 -1.01 8.78
N VAL A 37 -6.08 0.28 9.03
CA VAL A 37 -5.81 0.78 10.38
C VAL A 37 -6.99 1.64 10.77
N SER A 38 -7.57 1.37 11.94
CA SER A 38 -8.74 2.10 12.41
C SER A 38 -8.38 3.57 12.64
N PRO A 39 -9.19 4.53 12.18
CA PRO A 39 -8.94 5.97 12.39
C PRO A 39 -9.23 6.43 13.84
N ILE A 40 -9.69 5.51 14.70
CA ILE A 40 -10.35 5.84 15.97
C ILE A 40 -9.42 6.44 17.02
N LEU A 41 -8.10 6.35 16.89
CA LEU A 41 -7.19 6.88 17.91
C LEU A 41 -6.34 8.02 17.38
N SER A 42 -6.24 9.05 18.21
CA SER A 42 -5.68 10.37 17.87
C SER A 42 -4.38 10.31 17.06
N TRP A 43 -4.14 11.34 16.25
CA TRP A 43 -2.90 11.56 15.48
C TRP A 43 -1.61 11.50 16.33
N PHE A 44 -1.75 11.45 17.66
CA PHE A 44 -0.71 11.38 18.68
C PHE A 44 -0.36 9.97 19.18
N GLU A 45 -1.13 8.94 18.83
CA GLU A 45 -0.73 7.57 19.21
C GLU A 45 0.43 7.09 18.34
N SER A 46 1.45 6.49 18.97
CA SER A 46 2.64 5.99 18.29
C SER A 46 2.29 4.75 17.49
N TYR A 47 1.76 4.95 16.28
CA TYR A 47 1.56 3.86 15.34
C TYR A 47 2.91 3.22 15.03
N SER A 48 2.99 1.89 15.19
CA SER A 48 4.17 1.14 14.79
C SER A 48 4.26 1.16 13.26
N ILE A 49 5.29 1.83 12.74
CA ILE A 49 5.58 1.93 11.32
C ILE A 49 5.92 0.53 10.80
N PHE A 50 5.41 0.18 9.62
CA PHE A 50 5.80 -1.04 8.91
C PHE A 50 6.34 -0.66 7.54
N SER A 51 7.31 -1.43 7.07
CA SER A 51 7.95 -1.29 5.77
C SER A 51 7.46 -2.37 4.81
N VAL A 52 7.80 -2.20 3.53
CA VAL A 52 7.70 -3.27 2.53
C VAL A 52 8.49 -4.51 2.95
N GLY A 53 9.68 -4.30 3.52
CA GLY A 53 10.57 -5.38 3.94
C GLY A 53 9.87 -6.30 4.93
N ASP A 54 9.18 -5.73 5.92
CA ASP A 54 8.47 -6.51 6.94
C ASP A 54 7.41 -7.44 6.34
N ILE A 55 6.70 -6.98 5.30
CA ILE A 55 5.69 -7.78 4.59
C ILE A 55 6.36 -8.93 3.84
N LEU A 56 7.44 -8.65 3.11
CA LEU A 56 8.12 -9.65 2.31
C LEU A 56 8.89 -10.66 3.16
N ASP A 57 9.48 -10.23 4.27
CA ASP A 57 10.13 -11.12 5.23
C ASP A 57 9.12 -12.07 5.91
N THR A 58 7.85 -11.66 5.96
CA THR A 58 6.75 -12.44 6.54
C THR A 58 6.19 -13.45 5.54
N PHE A 59 5.87 -12.99 4.32
CA PHE A 59 5.08 -13.75 3.33
C PHE A 59 5.87 -14.22 2.10
N GLY A 60 7.10 -13.74 1.91
CA GLY A 60 7.96 -14.02 0.76
C GLY A 60 7.51 -13.29 -0.51
N SER A 61 6.31 -13.61 -1.00
CA SER A 61 5.70 -13.01 -2.19
C SER A 61 4.19 -12.87 -2.00
N ILE A 62 3.63 -11.74 -2.42
CA ILE A 62 2.18 -11.51 -2.47
C ILE A 62 1.81 -11.03 -3.87
N ASP A 63 0.66 -11.47 -4.38
CA ASP A 63 0.15 -11.06 -5.69
C ASP A 63 -0.49 -9.67 -5.61
N GLU A 64 -1.19 -9.39 -4.51
CA GLU A 64 -1.95 -8.15 -4.30
C GLU A 64 -1.78 -7.62 -2.87
N LEU A 65 -1.34 -6.37 -2.77
CA LEU A 65 -1.31 -5.60 -1.51
C LEU A 65 -2.36 -4.50 -1.56
N ILE A 66 -3.26 -4.48 -0.58
CA ILE A 66 -4.31 -3.45 -0.44
C ILE A 66 -4.03 -2.64 0.82
N LEU A 67 -3.80 -1.35 0.67
CA LEU A 67 -3.55 -0.40 1.75
C LEU A 67 -4.76 0.51 1.93
N GLY A 68 -5.37 0.44 3.11
CA GLY A 68 -6.33 1.44 3.58
C GLY A 68 -5.68 2.81 3.81
N PRO A 69 -6.45 3.89 4.03
CA PRO A 69 -5.94 5.25 4.10
C PRO A 69 -4.84 5.48 5.14
N VAL A 70 -5.07 4.97 6.36
CA VAL A 70 -4.11 5.11 7.45
C VAL A 70 -2.92 4.17 7.25
N ALA A 71 -3.13 2.95 6.73
CA ALA A 71 -2.04 2.04 6.39
C ALA A 71 -1.11 2.63 5.33
N TRP A 72 -1.67 3.26 4.29
CA TRP A 72 -0.94 4.03 3.30
C TRP A 72 -0.12 5.16 3.93
N TYR A 73 -0.76 5.94 4.83
CA TYR A 73 -0.10 7.04 5.53
C TYR A 73 1.10 6.57 6.37
N LEU A 74 1.00 5.41 7.03
CA LEU A 74 2.12 4.83 7.78
C LEU A 74 3.22 4.31 6.86
N TRP A 75 2.82 3.65 5.77
CA TRP A 75 3.75 3.09 4.79
C TRP A 75 4.60 4.18 4.12
N ARG A 76 3.99 5.30 3.72
CA ARG A 76 4.74 6.45 3.14
C ARG A 76 5.72 7.07 4.15
N ARG A 77 5.42 7.04 5.45
CA ARG A 77 6.29 7.58 6.51
C ARG A 77 7.48 6.68 6.81
N ALA A 78 7.42 5.41 6.43
CA ALA A 78 8.51 4.46 6.57
C ALA A 78 9.71 4.70 5.62
N PHE A 79 9.70 5.81 4.86
CA PHE A 79 10.76 6.14 3.89
C PHE A 79 12.11 6.32 4.61
N PRO A 80 13.08 5.41 4.38
CA PRO A 80 13.88 5.46 3.15
C PRO A 80 14.12 4.07 2.50
N PRO A 81 14.94 4.01 1.44
CA PRO A 81 14.51 3.73 0.08
C PRO A 81 14.14 2.25 -0.19
N CYS A 82 13.03 2.04 -0.89
CA CYS A 82 12.66 0.76 -1.53
C CYS A 82 13.65 0.27 -2.62
N LEU A 83 14.82 0.90 -2.76
CA LEU A 83 15.79 0.70 -3.84
C LEU A 83 16.22 -0.76 -4.05
N ASN A 84 16.27 -1.57 -2.98
CA ASN A 84 16.66 -2.98 -3.06
C ASN A 84 15.48 -3.96 -3.05
N ILE A 85 14.25 -3.48 -2.88
CA ILE A 85 13.07 -4.30 -2.61
C ILE A 85 12.00 -4.12 -3.68
N ALA A 86 12.07 -3.06 -4.50
CA ALA A 86 11.14 -2.80 -5.60
C ALA A 86 10.93 -4.02 -6.53
N ASN A 87 11.99 -4.80 -6.79
CA ASN A 87 11.92 -6.01 -7.60
C ASN A 87 11.32 -7.23 -6.88
N ARG A 88 11.31 -7.25 -5.54
CA ARG A 88 10.73 -8.34 -4.73
C ARG A 88 9.27 -8.06 -4.35
N MET A 89 8.88 -6.79 -4.24
CA MET A 89 7.53 -6.40 -3.86
C MET A 89 6.52 -6.60 -4.99
N CYS A 90 6.91 -6.28 -6.24
CA CYS A 90 5.99 -6.32 -7.37
C CYS A 90 5.91 -7.70 -8.02
N SER A 91 5.00 -8.54 -7.53
CA SER A 91 4.58 -9.72 -8.27
C SER A 91 3.46 -9.38 -9.26
N ARG A 92 2.42 -8.61 -8.87
CA ARG A 92 1.33 -8.19 -9.79
C ARG A 92 0.69 -6.84 -9.51
N ARG A 93 0.15 -6.57 -8.31
CA ARG A 93 -0.71 -5.39 -8.06
C ARG A 93 -0.55 -4.76 -6.67
N ILE A 94 -0.66 -3.43 -6.59
CA ILE A 94 -0.85 -2.68 -5.35
C ILE A 94 -2.10 -1.80 -5.46
N THR A 95 -2.93 -1.81 -4.43
CA THR A 95 -4.15 -0.99 -4.33
C THR A 95 -4.00 -0.04 -3.15
N VAL A 96 -4.12 1.25 -3.40
CA VAL A 96 -4.00 2.30 -2.38
C VAL A 96 -5.33 3.04 -2.30
N LYS A 97 -5.93 3.03 -1.11
CA LYS A 97 -7.09 3.86 -0.78
C LYS A 97 -6.58 5.20 -0.24
N LEU A 98 -6.75 6.27 -1.00
CA LEU A 98 -6.28 7.60 -0.61
C LEU A 98 -7.35 8.27 0.27
N PRO A 99 -7.03 8.83 1.45
CA PRO A 99 -7.99 9.62 2.19
C PRO A 99 -8.27 10.95 1.47
N PRO A 100 -9.45 11.54 1.67
CA PRO A 100 -9.86 12.79 1.00
C PRO A 100 -8.96 13.99 1.31
N GLU A 101 -8.25 13.98 2.44
CA GLU A 101 -7.43 15.11 2.90
C GLU A 101 -5.98 15.10 2.37
N ASN A 102 -5.51 14.01 1.74
CA ASN A 102 -4.07 13.84 1.39
C ASN A 102 -3.71 14.26 -0.05
N PHE A 103 -4.60 14.93 -0.79
CA PHE A 103 -4.33 15.29 -2.19
C PHE A 103 -3.30 16.42 -2.37
N ASN A 104 -3.03 17.19 -1.31
CA ASN A 104 -1.95 18.18 -1.29
C ASN A 104 -0.55 17.56 -1.42
N ASP A 105 -0.40 16.24 -1.23
CA ASP A 105 0.88 15.54 -1.22
C ASP A 105 1.02 14.53 -2.37
N ILE A 106 0.35 14.80 -3.49
CA ILE A 106 0.31 13.87 -4.64
C ILE A 106 1.69 13.63 -5.26
N ALA A 107 2.60 14.60 -5.14
CA ALA A 107 4.00 14.44 -5.56
C ALA A 107 4.71 13.36 -4.72
N LEU A 108 4.47 13.34 -3.40
CA LEU A 108 5.00 12.29 -2.52
C LEU A 108 4.39 10.93 -2.86
N VAL A 109 3.08 10.88 -3.10
CA VAL A 109 2.40 9.65 -3.54
C VAL A 109 3.04 9.09 -4.81
N SER A 110 3.24 9.93 -5.83
CA SER A 110 3.92 9.52 -7.06
C SER A 110 5.34 9.03 -6.80
N ASN A 111 6.13 9.74 -6.00
CA ASN A 111 7.51 9.36 -5.68
C ASN A 111 7.60 8.01 -4.96
N VAL A 112 6.76 7.79 -3.96
CA VAL A 112 6.70 6.52 -3.23
C VAL A 112 6.34 5.37 -4.19
N LEU A 113 5.32 5.55 -5.02
CA LEU A 113 4.88 4.52 -5.97
C LEU A 113 5.94 4.23 -7.04
N LYS A 114 6.62 5.25 -7.57
CA LYS A 114 7.74 5.06 -8.51
C LYS A 114 8.87 4.25 -7.91
N MET A 115 9.22 4.51 -6.65
CA MET A 115 10.36 3.86 -6.00
C MET A 115 10.01 2.46 -5.49
N CYS A 116 8.79 2.25 -5.02
CA CYS A 116 8.40 1.03 -4.32
C CYS A 116 7.52 0.09 -5.15
N ALA A 117 6.88 0.59 -6.21
CA ALA A 117 5.88 -0.14 -7.00
C ALA A 117 6.13 -0.07 -8.52
N ARG A 118 7.37 0.17 -8.96
CA ARG A 118 7.73 0.41 -10.38
C ARG A 118 7.23 -0.66 -11.35
N SER A 119 7.17 -1.91 -10.91
CA SER A 119 6.76 -3.06 -11.74
C SER A 119 5.36 -3.58 -11.42
N CYS A 120 4.56 -2.84 -10.65
CA CYS A 120 3.23 -3.22 -10.20
C CYS A 120 2.14 -2.58 -11.06
N GLU A 121 1.02 -3.27 -11.24
CA GLU A 121 -0.25 -2.60 -11.56
C GLU A 121 -0.69 -1.79 -10.33
N VAL A 122 -0.91 -0.48 -10.47
CA VAL A 122 -1.30 0.40 -9.37
C VAL A 122 -2.77 0.73 -9.47
N HIS A 123 -3.54 0.42 -8.42
CA HIS A 123 -4.95 0.82 -8.30
C HIS A 123 -5.05 1.92 -7.27
N LEU A 124 -5.65 3.05 -7.64
CA LEU A 124 -5.97 4.11 -6.70
C LEU A 124 -7.48 4.17 -6.54
N ILE A 125 -7.91 4.12 -5.27
CA ILE A 125 -9.32 4.24 -4.90
C ILE A 125 -9.48 5.59 -4.21
N PHE A 126 -10.33 6.42 -4.81
CA PHE A 126 -10.78 7.70 -4.24
C PHE A 126 -12.04 7.46 -3.41
N TYR A 127 -12.18 8.17 -2.31
CA TYR A 127 -13.43 8.14 -1.54
C TYR A 127 -14.53 8.93 -2.28
N SER A 128 -15.78 8.53 -2.06
CA SER A 128 -16.96 9.00 -2.81
C SER A 128 -17.30 10.49 -2.63
N ASP A 129 -16.69 11.13 -1.63
CA ASP A 129 -16.84 12.55 -1.29
C ASP A 129 -15.90 13.46 -2.08
N VAL A 130 -14.92 12.91 -2.80
CA VAL A 130 -13.99 13.67 -3.63
C VAL A 130 -14.67 14.11 -4.92
N ALA A 131 -14.62 15.41 -5.22
CA ALA A 131 -15.22 15.97 -6.42
C ALA A 131 -14.54 15.41 -7.69
N GLU A 132 -15.31 15.22 -8.77
CA GLU A 132 -14.77 14.61 -10.00
C GLU A 132 -13.65 15.45 -10.62
N MET A 133 -13.73 16.79 -10.54
CA MET A 133 -12.66 17.68 -11.00
C MET A 133 -11.35 17.47 -10.21
N GLU A 134 -11.44 17.23 -8.91
CA GLU A 134 -10.27 16.98 -8.08
C GLU A 134 -9.63 15.63 -8.44
N LYS A 135 -10.45 14.59 -8.70
CA LYS A 135 -9.96 13.30 -9.20
C LYS A 135 -9.18 13.49 -10.50
N GLU A 136 -9.73 14.18 -11.49
CA GLU A 136 -9.06 14.45 -12.78
C GLU A 136 -7.73 15.20 -12.62
N GLU A 137 -7.67 16.18 -11.72
CA GLU A 137 -6.43 16.90 -11.43
C GLU A 137 -5.37 15.96 -10.83
N ILE A 138 -5.75 15.10 -9.89
CA ILE A 138 -4.86 14.13 -9.26
C ILE A 138 -4.33 13.14 -10.29
N ILE A 139 -5.20 12.62 -11.14
CA ILE A 139 -4.86 11.67 -12.21
C ILE A 139 -3.85 12.31 -13.16
N THR A 140 -4.15 13.52 -13.61
CA THR A 140 -3.27 14.28 -14.50
C THR A 140 -1.90 14.48 -13.86
N LYS A 141 -1.84 14.86 -12.59
CA LYS A 141 -0.56 15.00 -11.86
C LYS A 141 0.20 13.68 -11.76
N LEU A 142 -0.46 12.58 -11.47
CA LEU A 142 0.16 11.24 -11.39
C LEU A 142 0.70 10.75 -12.74
N LEU A 143 -0.03 11.02 -13.82
CA LEU A 143 0.39 10.68 -15.20
C LEU A 143 1.56 11.56 -15.67
N THR A 144 1.48 12.87 -15.42
CA THR A 144 2.54 13.84 -15.78
C THR A 144 3.82 13.54 -15.01
N LEU A 145 3.68 13.13 -13.74
CA LEU A 145 4.82 12.68 -12.95
C LEU A 145 5.36 11.33 -13.45
N SER A 146 4.87 10.68 -14.51
CA SER A 146 5.47 9.48 -15.11
C SER A 146 5.46 8.25 -14.19
N LEU A 147 4.29 7.86 -13.67
CA LEU A 147 4.07 6.48 -13.22
C LEU A 147 3.99 5.47 -14.38
N VAL A 148 4.03 5.94 -15.64
CA VAL A 148 3.85 5.17 -16.86
C VAL A 148 5.14 5.10 -17.70
N SER A 149 6.29 4.91 -17.08
CA SER A 149 7.53 4.67 -17.84
C SER A 149 7.73 3.20 -18.25
N ASP A 150 7.02 2.24 -17.63
CA ASP A 150 7.18 0.79 -17.89
C ASP A 150 5.86 0.05 -18.22
N GLY A 151 4.83 0.76 -18.70
CA GLY A 151 3.69 0.15 -19.42
C GLY A 151 2.63 -0.61 -18.60
N ARG A 152 2.58 -0.46 -17.27
CA ARG A 152 1.45 -0.97 -16.45
C ARG A 152 0.69 0.20 -15.83
N GLY A 153 -0.48 0.47 -16.38
CA GLY A 153 -1.27 1.67 -16.09
C GLY A 153 -1.79 1.78 -14.66
N VAL A 154 -2.11 3.01 -14.28
CA VAL A 154 -2.91 3.33 -13.10
C VAL A 154 -4.36 3.04 -13.45
N LEU A 155 -4.98 2.06 -12.79
CA LEU A 155 -6.41 1.81 -12.93
C LEU A 155 -7.15 2.45 -11.76
N LEU A 156 -8.12 3.30 -12.08
CA LEU A 156 -8.94 3.98 -11.09
C LEU A 156 -10.27 3.24 -11.02
N LYS A 157 -10.66 2.84 -9.82
CA LYS A 157 -11.94 2.18 -9.59
C LYS A 157 -12.71 2.96 -8.52
N ASN A 158 -13.96 3.28 -8.86
CA ASN A 158 -14.99 3.80 -7.96
C ASN A 158 -15.51 2.67 -7.06
#